data_AF-A0AA35R562-F1
#
_entry.id   AF-A0AA35R562-F1
#
_cell.length_a   1.000
_cell.length_b   1.000
_cell.length_c   1.000
_cell.angle_alpha   90.00
_cell.angle_beta   90.00
_cell.angle_gamma   90.00
#
_symmetry.space_group_name_H-M   'P 1'
#
loop_
_entity.id
_entity.type
_entity.pdbx_description
1 polymer ?
#
loop_
_entity_poly.entity_id
_entity_poly.type
_entity_poly.pdbx_seq_one_letter_code
_entity_poly.pdbx_strand_id
1 'polypeptide(L)'
;MVVEKVSDKGDESDSEEVSVSYTFTSRDIILYALGVGAEISQTDTSELKFLFEGHEDFSAIPSYAVLPAMNSALNGVMARGIPGVKEFSLANALHGEQYVELRKPFPTEGTVTCVGRLVDVLDKKSGAVIIVDIETMDEAGDLLSINQFTTFIVGAGGFGGKRSSQHAKPTVPAPSRAPDASLRHKTLPIQAALYRLSGDYNPLHIDADFAKIGGFSTPILHGLCSYGIATRHIMRQYCNNDATMVKAIKTRFVKPVLPGETIQTDMWREGSRIHFKCRSVESGNVVLDGGYIDLDPAKLASISTSSAPPEGDAGLKSSSVFEELKQHVASTPDIVRKVKAVFLWNITKAGKRVAQWTVDLKNAPGAVYYGEPRGEKAGCTLTLSDDNFMGLVSGELKAQQLFMQGKLKLSGNIMLSQKLQGLFEARSKL
;
A
#
# COMPACT_ATOMS: atom_id res chain seq x y z
N MET A 1 22.42 -19.49 5.49
CA MET A 1 21.84 -19.28 6.83
C MET A 1 22.89 -19.71 7.84
N VAL A 2 23.55 -18.76 8.49
CA VAL A 2 24.57 -19.02 9.53
C VAL A 2 24.17 -18.13 10.71
N VAL A 3 23.94 -18.72 11.87
CA VAL A 3 23.79 -17.99 13.12
C VAL A 3 25.19 -17.91 13.73
N GLU A 4 25.89 -16.80 13.52
CA GLU A 4 27.19 -16.60 14.17
C GLU A 4 26.97 -16.12 15.61
N LYS A 5 27.46 -16.91 16.58
CA LYS A 5 27.58 -16.46 17.97
C LYS A 5 28.74 -15.47 18.06
N VAL A 6 28.45 -14.21 18.36
CA VAL A 6 29.48 -13.23 18.74
C VAL A 6 29.94 -13.53 20.17
N SER A 7 31.24 -13.37 20.40
CA SER A 7 32.04 -13.83 21.53
C SER A 7 31.59 -13.32 22.90
N ASP A 8 31.62 -14.25 23.86
CA ASP A 8 31.42 -14.05 25.29
C ASP A 8 32.64 -13.32 25.90
N LYS A 9 32.46 -12.05 26.29
CA LYS A 9 33.32 -11.35 27.23
C LYS A 9 32.42 -10.59 28.20
N GLY A 10 32.36 -11.11 29.41
CA GLY A 10 31.47 -10.65 30.46
C GLY A 10 31.67 -9.20 30.89
N ASP A 11 30.55 -8.53 31.07
CA ASP A 11 30.27 -7.68 32.23
C ASP A 11 28.75 -7.67 32.45
N GLU A 12 28.31 -7.87 33.70
CA GLU A 12 26.89 -7.93 34.08
C GLU A 12 26.25 -6.53 33.98
N SER A 13 25.63 -6.17 32.84
CA SER A 13 24.48 -5.24 32.77
C SER A 13 23.85 -4.99 31.39
N ASP A 14 24.38 -5.50 30.27
CA ASP A 14 23.78 -5.23 28.96
C ASP A 14 22.81 -6.32 28.50
N SER A 15 21.60 -5.92 28.12
CA SER A 15 20.66 -6.77 27.41
C SER A 15 21.30 -7.25 26.11
N GLU A 16 21.78 -8.49 26.06
CA GLU A 16 22.51 -9.03 24.90
C GLU A 16 21.72 -8.84 23.60
N GLU A 17 22.20 -7.94 22.75
CA GLU A 17 21.64 -7.68 21.44
C GLU A 17 21.76 -8.94 20.57
N VAL A 18 20.66 -9.33 19.92
CA VAL A 18 20.65 -10.51 19.04
C VAL A 18 20.71 -10.07 17.59
N SER A 19 21.82 -10.37 16.92
CA SER A 19 22.01 -10.08 15.49
C SER A 19 21.67 -11.30 14.63
N VAL A 20 20.85 -11.09 13.59
CA VAL A 20 20.45 -12.12 12.62
C VAL A 20 20.55 -11.55 11.21
N SER A 21 21.28 -12.21 10.31
CA SER A 21 21.34 -11.84 8.90
C SER A 21 20.19 -12.45 8.09
N TYR A 22 19.66 -11.69 7.15
CA TYR A 22 18.56 -12.11 6.28
C TYR A 22 18.85 -11.72 4.83
N THR A 23 18.91 -12.70 3.93
CA THR A 23 19.17 -12.49 2.50
C THR A 23 17.89 -12.73 1.71
N PHE A 24 17.64 -11.86 0.73
CA PHE A 24 16.48 -11.96 -0.14
C PHE A 24 16.79 -11.43 -1.53
N THR A 25 15.95 -11.81 -2.48
CA THR A 25 16.06 -11.45 -3.90
C THR A 25 14.76 -10.83 -4.39
N SER A 26 14.76 -10.35 -5.64
CA SER A 26 13.54 -9.88 -6.32
C SER A 26 12.41 -10.92 -6.30
N ARG A 27 12.74 -12.22 -6.35
CA ARG A 27 11.78 -13.32 -6.22
C ARG A 27 10.99 -13.24 -4.90
N ASP A 28 11.67 -12.95 -3.80
CA ASP A 28 11.05 -12.90 -2.47
C ASP A 28 10.17 -11.65 -2.31
N ILE A 29 10.59 -10.54 -2.93
CA ILE A 29 9.80 -9.30 -3.02
C ILE A 29 8.49 -9.56 -3.79
N ILE A 30 8.57 -10.18 -4.97
CA ILE A 30 7.40 -10.49 -5.81
C ILE A 30 6.50 -11.50 -5.10
N LEU A 31 7.08 -12.53 -4.49
CA LEU A 31 6.33 -13.55 -3.75
C LEU A 31 5.54 -12.93 -2.59
N TYR A 32 6.15 -12.01 -1.85
CA TYR A 32 5.45 -11.25 -0.82
C TYR A 32 4.33 -10.40 -1.42
N ALA A 33 4.60 -9.66 -2.50
CA ALA A 33 3.60 -8.80 -3.14
C ALA A 33 2.35 -9.61 -3.54
N LEU A 34 2.54 -10.76 -4.20
CA LEU A 34 1.45 -11.70 -4.50
C LEU A 34 0.77 -12.22 -3.23
N GLY A 35 1.55 -12.58 -2.21
CA GLY A 35 1.06 -13.05 -0.91
C GLY A 35 0.19 -12.03 -0.17
N VAL A 36 0.36 -10.73 -0.42
CA VAL A 36 -0.48 -9.64 0.10
C VAL A 36 -1.46 -9.10 -0.94
N GLY A 37 -1.70 -9.87 -2.00
CA GLY A 37 -2.79 -9.67 -2.96
C GLY A 37 -2.49 -8.68 -4.09
N ALA A 38 -1.22 -8.33 -4.32
CA ALA A 38 -0.83 -7.54 -5.49
C ALA A 38 -1.23 -8.32 -6.75
N GLU A 39 -1.87 -7.61 -7.69
CA GLU A 39 -2.39 -8.23 -8.90
C GLU A 39 -2.29 -7.29 -10.09
N ILE A 40 -2.28 -7.87 -11.28
CA ILE A 40 -2.46 -7.15 -12.52
C ILE A 40 -3.62 -7.78 -13.28
N SER A 41 -4.33 -6.94 -14.02
CA SER A 41 -5.38 -7.35 -14.93
C SER A 41 -5.16 -6.71 -16.31
N GLN A 42 -5.96 -7.11 -17.28
CA GLN A 42 -5.95 -6.48 -18.61
C GLN A 42 -6.26 -4.98 -18.55
N THR A 43 -6.97 -4.53 -17.51
CA THR A 43 -7.46 -3.14 -17.37
C THR A 43 -6.75 -2.35 -16.27
N ASP A 44 -5.92 -3.00 -15.45
CA ASP A 44 -5.17 -2.35 -14.37
C ASP A 44 -3.81 -3.02 -14.18
N THR A 45 -2.76 -2.28 -14.53
CA THR A 45 -1.36 -2.68 -14.40
C THR A 45 -0.62 -1.81 -13.38
N SER A 46 -1.33 -1.03 -12.56
CA SER A 46 -0.74 -0.04 -11.64
C SER A 46 0.17 -0.65 -10.56
N GLU A 47 0.07 -1.95 -10.33
CA GLU A 47 0.89 -2.73 -9.39
C GLU A 47 1.94 -3.60 -10.08
N LEU A 48 2.11 -3.50 -11.41
CA LEU A 48 3.15 -4.22 -12.14
C LEU A 48 4.55 -3.94 -11.57
N LYS A 49 4.77 -2.73 -11.05
CA LYS A 49 6.00 -2.31 -10.36
C LYS A 49 6.34 -3.12 -9.09
N PHE A 50 5.41 -3.89 -8.55
CA PHE A 50 5.67 -4.78 -7.41
C PHE A 50 5.82 -6.25 -7.84
N LEU A 51 5.55 -6.56 -9.10
CA LEU A 51 5.40 -7.92 -9.62
C LEU A 51 6.36 -8.26 -10.77
N PHE A 52 7.05 -7.26 -11.32
CA PHE A 52 7.99 -7.45 -12.41
C PHE A 52 9.31 -6.76 -12.10
N GLU A 53 10.34 -7.56 -11.88
CA GLU A 53 11.71 -7.12 -11.56
C GLU A 53 12.36 -6.30 -12.68
N GLY A 54 11.85 -6.40 -13.92
CA GLY A 54 12.28 -5.58 -15.06
C GLY A 54 11.54 -4.24 -15.19
N HIS A 55 10.61 -3.91 -14.30
CA HIS A 55 9.93 -2.61 -14.29
C HIS A 55 10.91 -1.52 -13.83
N GLU A 56 10.93 -0.35 -14.48
CA GLU A 56 11.87 0.74 -14.16
C GLU A 56 11.73 1.23 -12.71
N ASP A 57 10.50 1.28 -12.21
CA ASP A 57 10.18 1.58 -10.80
C ASP A 57 9.99 0.33 -9.92
N PHE A 58 10.63 -0.80 -10.25
CA PHE A 58 10.51 -2.02 -9.44
C PHE A 58 10.85 -1.73 -7.98
N SER A 59 9.91 -2.00 -7.08
CA SER A 59 10.03 -1.60 -5.69
C SER A 59 9.41 -2.63 -4.75
N ALA A 60 9.92 -2.68 -3.52
CA ALA A 60 9.30 -3.47 -2.46
C ALA A 60 8.07 -2.74 -1.91
N ILE A 61 7.00 -3.48 -1.60
CA ILE A 61 5.90 -2.93 -0.80
C ILE A 61 6.46 -2.65 0.61
N PRO A 62 6.29 -1.44 1.17
CA PRO A 62 6.84 -1.00 2.47
C PRO A 62 6.69 -2.00 3.62
N SER A 63 5.56 -2.72 3.68
CA SER A 63 5.28 -3.72 4.72
C SER A 63 6.15 -4.99 4.62
N TYR A 64 6.92 -5.18 3.55
CA TYR A 64 7.91 -6.26 3.42
C TYR A 64 9.00 -6.15 4.50
N ALA A 65 9.34 -4.94 4.94
CA ALA A 65 10.36 -4.68 5.97
C ALA A 65 10.09 -5.40 7.31
N VAL A 66 8.85 -5.89 7.52
CA VAL A 66 8.50 -6.72 8.67
C VAL A 66 9.13 -8.11 8.60
N LEU A 67 9.34 -8.70 7.41
CA LEU A 67 9.74 -10.11 7.29
C LEU A 67 11.16 -10.39 7.80
N PRO A 68 12.20 -9.60 7.44
CA PRO A 68 13.54 -9.78 8.01
C PRO A 68 13.52 -9.59 9.53
N ALA A 69 12.77 -8.58 10.00
CA ALA A 69 12.65 -8.29 11.42
C ALA A 69 11.89 -9.38 12.19
N MET A 70 10.86 -9.97 11.59
CA MET A 70 10.11 -11.09 12.16
C MET A 70 10.99 -12.33 12.27
N ASN A 71 11.85 -12.59 11.28
CA ASN A 71 12.83 -13.66 11.35
C ASN A 71 13.78 -13.46 12.56
N SER A 72 14.27 -12.24 12.78
CA SER A 72 15.10 -11.91 13.94
C SER A 72 14.33 -11.99 15.27
N ALA A 73 13.07 -11.57 15.31
CA ALA A 73 12.23 -11.71 16.50
C ALA A 73 12.04 -13.19 16.90
N LEU A 74 11.71 -14.05 15.93
CA LEU A 74 11.44 -15.48 16.16
C LEU A 74 12.73 -16.28 16.42
N ASN A 75 13.72 -16.18 15.54
CA ASN A 75 14.94 -17.00 15.58
C ASN A 75 16.06 -16.37 16.41
N GLY A 76 15.91 -15.10 16.79
CA GLY A 76 16.83 -14.38 17.66
C GLY A 76 16.26 -14.25 19.06
N VAL A 77 15.51 -13.16 19.30
CA VAL A 77 15.08 -12.76 20.65
C VAL A 77 14.23 -13.84 21.34
N MET A 78 13.18 -14.35 20.67
CA MET A 78 12.30 -15.35 21.28
C MET A 78 12.97 -16.71 21.45
N ALA A 79 13.86 -17.10 20.54
CA ALA A 79 14.56 -18.39 20.60
C ALA A 79 15.51 -18.51 21.80
N ARG A 80 15.97 -17.39 22.38
CA ARG A 80 16.81 -17.38 23.59
C ARG A 80 16.01 -17.52 24.89
N GLY A 81 14.67 -17.54 24.80
CA GLY A 81 13.79 -17.48 25.96
C GLY A 81 13.58 -16.03 26.45
N ILE A 82 12.48 -15.80 27.16
CA ILE A 82 12.09 -14.47 27.63
C ILE A 82 12.16 -14.45 29.16
N PRO A 83 12.98 -13.58 29.77
CA PRO A 83 13.09 -13.49 31.22
C PRO A 83 11.73 -13.30 31.89
N GLY A 84 11.47 -14.12 32.93
CA GLY A 84 10.22 -14.09 33.68
C GLY A 84 9.02 -14.74 33.00
N VAL A 85 9.18 -15.25 31.77
CA VAL A 85 8.13 -15.96 31.03
C VAL A 85 8.55 -17.42 30.86
N LYS A 86 7.68 -18.35 31.27
CA LYS A 86 7.91 -19.79 31.07
C LYS A 86 7.94 -20.12 29.58
N GLU A 87 8.61 -21.22 29.23
CA GLU A 87 8.54 -21.77 27.87
C GLU A 87 7.08 -21.92 27.43
N PHE A 88 6.80 -21.54 26.19
CA PHE A 88 5.47 -21.53 25.61
C PHE A 88 5.49 -22.13 24.21
N SER A 89 4.38 -22.75 23.82
CA SER A 89 4.17 -23.18 22.43
C SER A 89 3.84 -21.99 21.55
N LEU A 90 4.25 -22.02 20.28
CA LEU A 90 3.81 -21.05 19.27
C LEU A 90 2.28 -21.02 19.11
N ALA A 91 1.57 -22.10 19.46
CA ALA A 91 0.10 -22.12 19.49
C ALA A 91 -0.50 -21.14 20.52
N ASN A 92 0.27 -20.77 21.54
CA ASN A 92 -0.15 -19.82 22.58
C ASN A 92 0.31 -18.38 22.28
N ALA A 93 1.10 -18.17 21.24
CA ALA A 93 1.65 -16.88 20.87
C ALA A 93 0.74 -16.19 19.85
N LEU A 94 0.12 -15.09 20.28
CA LEU A 94 -0.74 -14.27 19.42
C LEU A 94 -0.03 -12.96 19.09
N HIS A 95 0.19 -12.69 17.82
CA HIS A 95 0.70 -11.40 17.37
C HIS A 95 -0.39 -10.33 17.58
N GLY A 96 -0.19 -9.44 18.56
CA GLY A 96 -1.19 -8.46 18.99
C GLY A 96 -1.09 -7.11 18.30
N GLU A 97 0.12 -6.57 18.12
CA GLU A 97 0.34 -5.29 17.42
C GLU A 97 1.63 -5.31 16.61
N GLN A 98 1.63 -4.60 15.49
CA GLN A 98 2.80 -4.39 14.64
C GLN A 98 3.03 -2.90 14.44
N TYR A 99 4.29 -2.49 14.51
CA TYR A 99 4.76 -1.19 14.05
C TYR A 99 5.98 -1.37 13.14
N VAL A 100 6.09 -0.54 12.10
CA VAL A 100 7.31 -0.34 11.32
C VAL A 100 7.54 1.14 11.08
N GLU A 101 8.78 1.58 11.16
CA GLU A 101 9.28 2.88 10.71
C GLU A 101 10.33 2.63 9.61
N LEU A 102 10.20 3.31 8.48
CA LEU A 102 11.11 3.23 7.34
C LEU A 102 11.97 4.51 7.30
N ARG A 103 13.28 4.31 7.43
CA ARG A 103 14.27 5.39 7.35
C ARG A 103 14.75 5.59 5.91
N LYS A 104 14.70 4.52 5.11
CA LYS A 104 14.95 4.51 3.67
C LYS A 104 13.93 3.60 2.96
N PRO A 105 13.72 3.75 1.63
CA PRO A 105 13.04 2.71 0.86
C PRO A 105 13.70 1.35 1.07
N PHE A 106 12.89 0.31 1.26
CA PHE A 106 13.43 -1.03 1.48
C PHE A 106 14.02 -1.57 0.15
N PRO A 107 15.22 -2.17 0.17
CA PRO A 107 15.83 -2.68 -1.06
C PRO A 107 15.02 -3.82 -1.66
N THR A 108 15.24 -4.09 -2.95
CA THR A 108 14.55 -5.15 -3.71
C THR A 108 15.33 -6.47 -3.75
N GLU A 109 16.57 -6.46 -3.30
CA GLU A 109 17.44 -7.62 -3.11
C GLU A 109 18.61 -7.24 -2.18
N GLY A 110 19.30 -8.25 -1.65
CA GLY A 110 20.51 -8.07 -0.86
C GLY A 110 20.46 -8.80 0.48
N THR A 111 21.48 -8.55 1.31
CA THR A 111 21.53 -9.04 2.69
C THR A 111 21.36 -7.89 3.66
N VAL A 112 20.52 -8.08 4.68
CA VAL A 112 20.34 -7.12 5.77
C VAL A 112 20.69 -7.77 7.09
N THR A 113 21.11 -6.96 8.05
CA THR A 113 21.38 -7.39 9.43
C THR A 113 20.31 -6.84 10.35
N CYS A 114 19.67 -7.71 11.11
CA CYS A 114 18.60 -7.37 12.04
C CYS A 114 19.07 -7.52 13.49
N VAL A 115 19.09 -6.42 14.24
CA VAL A 115 19.48 -6.39 15.65
C VAL A 115 18.24 -6.27 16.52
N GLY A 116 17.94 -7.31 17.28
CA GLY A 116 16.76 -7.40 18.13
C GLY A 116 17.02 -7.16 19.61
N ARG A 117 16.09 -6.47 20.27
CA ARG A 117 16.13 -6.13 21.68
C ARG A 117 14.77 -6.39 22.35
N LEU A 118 14.79 -7.08 23.48
CA LEU A 118 13.61 -7.19 24.34
C LEU A 118 13.38 -5.85 25.04
N VAL A 119 12.30 -5.16 24.68
CA VAL A 119 11.97 -3.83 25.20
C VAL A 119 11.20 -3.95 26.51
N ASP A 120 10.23 -4.87 26.55
CA ASP A 120 9.37 -4.98 27.71
C ASP A 120 8.65 -6.33 27.83
N VAL A 121 8.30 -6.67 29.06
CA VAL A 121 7.45 -7.81 29.41
C VAL A 121 6.37 -7.35 30.38
N LEU A 122 5.11 -7.38 29.94
CA LEU A 122 3.97 -6.88 30.69
C LEU A 122 3.08 -8.02 31.18
N ASP A 123 2.57 -7.90 32.41
CA ASP A 123 1.64 -8.86 32.98
C ASP A 123 0.18 -8.42 32.76
N LYS A 124 -0.57 -9.22 32.00
CA LYS A 124 -2.01 -9.01 31.78
C LYS A 124 -2.88 -9.99 32.56
N LYS A 125 -2.33 -10.69 33.56
CA LYS A 125 -2.92 -11.77 34.36
C LYS A 125 -3.22 -13.03 33.55
N SER A 126 -4.02 -12.92 32.49
CA SER A 126 -4.36 -14.04 31.61
C SER A 126 -3.24 -14.42 30.63
N GLY A 127 -2.19 -13.60 30.53
CA GLY A 127 -1.04 -13.81 29.67
C GLY A 127 0.03 -12.74 29.86
N ALA A 128 1.16 -12.93 29.19
CA ALA A 128 2.24 -11.95 29.11
C ALA A 128 2.16 -11.19 27.79
N VAL A 129 2.54 -9.92 27.77
CA VAL A 129 2.83 -9.18 26.53
C VAL A 129 4.33 -8.98 26.43
N ILE A 130 4.92 -9.46 25.34
CA ILE A 130 6.33 -9.30 25.01
C ILE A 130 6.43 -8.21 23.94
N ILE A 131 7.24 -7.19 24.20
CA ILE A 131 7.53 -6.11 23.25
C ILE A 131 8.98 -6.24 22.82
N VAL A 132 9.20 -6.38 21.51
CA VAL A 132 10.53 -6.52 20.92
C VAL A 132 10.71 -5.45 19.85
N ASP A 133 11.80 -4.69 19.95
CA ASP A 133 12.25 -3.79 18.89
C ASP A 133 13.33 -4.47 18.06
N ILE A 134 13.27 -4.30 16.74
CA ILE A 134 14.26 -4.81 15.80
C ILE A 134 14.69 -3.67 14.87
N GLU A 135 15.99 -3.39 14.83
CA GLU A 135 16.60 -2.48 13.87
C GLU A 135 17.18 -3.29 12.71
N THR A 136 16.87 -2.88 11.47
CA THR A 136 17.37 -3.54 10.26
C THR A 136 18.32 -2.61 9.53
N MET A 137 19.56 -3.04 9.34
CA MET A 137 20.63 -2.32 8.65
C MET A 137 20.93 -2.97 7.30
N ASP A 138 21.31 -2.18 6.29
CA ASP A 138 21.88 -2.69 5.04
C ASP A 138 23.34 -3.14 5.20
N GLU A 139 23.96 -3.64 4.12
CA GLU A 139 25.36 -4.09 4.12
C GLU A 139 26.37 -2.96 4.39
N ALA A 140 26.00 -1.71 4.14
CA ALA A 140 26.82 -0.54 4.46
C ALA A 140 26.69 -0.11 5.94
N GLY A 141 25.78 -0.73 6.69
CA GLY A 141 25.50 -0.41 8.08
C GLY A 141 24.49 0.74 8.26
N ASP A 142 23.83 1.18 7.19
CA ASP A 142 22.82 2.22 7.29
C ASP A 142 21.47 1.64 7.73
N LEU A 143 20.79 2.37 8.62
CA LEU A 143 19.47 1.99 9.13
C LEU A 143 18.41 2.09 8.04
N LEU A 144 17.79 0.95 7.72
CA LEU A 144 16.67 0.84 6.79
C LEU A 144 15.33 0.99 7.49
N SER A 145 15.13 0.26 8.59
CA SER A 145 13.84 0.20 9.28
C SER A 145 13.95 -0.13 10.76
N ILE A 146 12.97 0.31 11.54
CA ILE A 146 12.76 -0.07 12.94
C ILE A 146 11.40 -0.75 13.02
N ASN A 147 11.34 -1.96 13.54
CA ASN A 147 10.11 -2.71 13.76
C ASN A 147 9.86 -2.90 15.25
N GLN A 148 8.59 -2.82 15.68
CA GLN A 148 8.19 -3.24 17.03
C GLN A 148 7.10 -4.29 16.96
N PHE A 149 7.41 -5.48 17.48
CA PHE A 149 6.49 -6.60 17.60
C PHE A 149 5.90 -6.62 19.01
N THR A 150 4.58 -6.66 19.10
CA THR A 150 3.88 -6.84 20.38
C THR A 150 3.16 -8.18 20.35
N THR A 151 3.66 -9.15 21.11
CA THR A 151 3.16 -10.52 21.12
C THR A 151 2.52 -10.85 22.47
N PHE A 152 1.31 -11.38 22.45
CA PHE A 152 0.61 -11.85 23.64
C PHE A 152 0.78 -13.37 23.79
N ILE A 153 1.34 -13.81 24.91
CA ILE A 153 1.49 -15.23 25.23
C ILE A 153 0.38 -15.63 26.20
N VAL A 154 -0.58 -16.39 25.68
CA VAL A 154 -1.74 -16.88 26.44
C VAL A 154 -1.28 -17.80 27.57
N GLY A 155 -1.75 -17.54 28.79
CA GLY A 155 -1.47 -18.34 29.97
C GLY A 155 -0.16 -18.01 30.69
N ALA A 156 0.70 -17.17 30.11
CA ALA A 156 2.00 -16.82 30.70
C ALA A 156 1.97 -15.58 31.62
N GLY A 157 0.80 -15.19 32.13
CA GLY A 157 0.64 -14.05 33.04
C GLY A 157 0.69 -14.44 34.52
N GLY A 158 0.40 -13.48 35.40
CA GLY A 158 0.27 -13.72 36.85
C GLY A 158 1.58 -13.67 37.64
N PHE A 159 2.63 -13.13 37.04
CA PHE A 159 3.96 -12.98 37.65
C PHE A 159 4.16 -11.64 38.39
N GLY A 160 3.13 -10.77 38.43
CA GLY A 160 3.15 -9.52 39.20
C GLY A 160 3.88 -8.37 38.50
N GLY A 161 4.08 -8.45 37.18
CA GLY A 161 4.74 -7.41 36.39
C GLY A 161 3.88 -6.16 36.17
N LYS A 162 4.51 -5.13 35.57
CA LYS A 162 3.80 -3.90 35.18
C LYS A 162 2.79 -4.17 34.06
N ARG A 163 1.75 -3.33 33.98
CA ARG A 163 0.62 -3.52 33.05
C ARG A 163 0.73 -2.72 31.76
N SER A 164 1.62 -1.74 31.68
CA SER A 164 1.80 -0.85 30.54
C SER A 164 3.27 -0.57 30.31
N SER A 165 3.61 -0.24 29.07
CA SER A 165 4.95 0.20 28.67
C SER A 165 4.88 1.61 28.10
N GLN A 166 5.82 2.47 28.51
CA GLN A 166 6.05 3.77 27.86
C GLN A 166 6.82 3.64 26.53
N HIS A 167 7.43 2.47 26.28
CA HIS A 167 8.22 2.20 25.07
C HIS A 167 7.37 1.60 23.95
N ALA A 168 6.14 1.17 24.26
CA ALA A 168 5.19 0.71 23.26
C ALA A 168 4.75 1.86 22.34
N LYS A 169 4.91 1.71 21.02
CA LYS A 169 4.38 2.65 20.03
C LYS A 169 2.85 2.57 20.07
N PRO A 170 2.15 3.67 20.39
CA PRO A 170 0.71 3.62 20.65
C PRO A 170 -0.08 3.38 19.36
N THR A 171 -1.21 2.68 19.49
CA THR A 171 -2.27 2.73 18.47
C THR A 171 -3.01 4.06 18.55
N VAL A 172 -3.68 4.44 17.45
CA VAL A 172 -4.47 5.68 17.41
C VAL A 172 -5.87 5.38 16.91
N PRO A 173 -6.93 5.66 17.69
CA PRO A 173 -8.31 5.46 17.25
C PRO A 173 -8.60 6.15 15.91
N ALA A 174 -9.45 5.52 15.09
CA ALA A 174 -9.96 6.16 13.88
C ALA A 174 -10.82 7.39 14.25
N PRO A 175 -10.81 8.47 13.43
CA PRO A 175 -11.70 9.61 13.61
C PRO A 175 -13.17 9.21 13.73
N SER A 176 -13.93 9.91 14.58
CA SER A 176 -15.36 9.68 14.79
C SER A 176 -16.22 10.34 13.69
N ARG A 177 -15.93 10.02 12.42
CA ARG A 177 -16.63 10.47 11.21
C ARG A 177 -16.64 9.35 10.16
N ALA A 178 -17.42 9.50 9.09
CA ALA A 178 -17.36 8.56 7.97
C ALA A 178 -15.94 8.49 7.36
N PRO A 179 -15.48 7.33 6.87
CA PRO A 179 -14.19 7.21 6.18
C PRO A 179 -14.17 8.06 4.91
N ASP A 180 -13.01 8.62 4.60
CA ASP A 180 -12.78 9.39 3.37
C ASP A 180 -12.73 8.47 2.14
N ALA A 181 -12.23 7.24 2.33
CA ALA A 181 -12.18 6.21 1.31
C ALA A 181 -12.30 4.83 1.94
N SER A 182 -12.89 3.89 1.19
CA SER A 182 -12.96 2.49 1.57
C SER A 182 -12.64 1.62 0.36
N LEU A 183 -11.64 0.74 0.50
CA LEU A 183 -11.25 -0.22 -0.54
C LEU A 183 -11.50 -1.65 -0.06
N ARG A 184 -11.81 -2.55 -0.99
CA ARG A 184 -12.10 -3.96 -0.70
C ARG A 184 -11.18 -4.86 -1.49
N HIS A 185 -10.73 -5.93 -0.86
CA HIS A 185 -9.96 -6.98 -1.49
C HIS A 185 -10.52 -8.35 -1.09
N LYS A 186 -10.93 -9.14 -2.08
CA LYS A 186 -11.33 -10.54 -1.87
C LYS A 186 -10.07 -11.38 -1.79
N THR A 187 -9.75 -11.88 -0.61
CA THR A 187 -8.59 -12.77 -0.45
C THR A 187 -8.85 -14.08 -1.18
N LEU A 188 -7.79 -14.76 -1.60
CA LEU A 188 -7.90 -16.09 -2.17
C LEU A 188 -8.21 -17.13 -1.08
N PRO A 189 -8.93 -18.22 -1.38
CA PRO A 189 -9.02 -19.37 -0.48
C PRO A 189 -7.64 -19.94 -0.09
N ILE A 190 -6.64 -19.76 -0.98
CA ILE A 190 -5.25 -20.20 -0.77
C ILE A 190 -4.33 -19.08 -0.23
N GLN A 191 -4.86 -17.91 0.18
CA GLN A 191 -4.04 -16.74 0.50
C GLN A 191 -3.00 -17.03 1.60
N ALA A 192 -3.39 -17.76 2.65
CA ALA A 192 -2.48 -18.14 3.73
C ALA A 192 -1.39 -19.12 3.26
N ALA A 193 -1.73 -20.04 2.35
CA ALA A 193 -0.80 -20.99 1.76
C ALA A 193 0.25 -20.29 0.87
N LEU A 194 -0.11 -19.18 0.22
CA LEU A 194 0.80 -18.34 -0.54
C LEU A 194 1.65 -17.45 0.38
N TYR A 195 1.01 -16.69 1.28
CA TYR A 195 1.70 -15.72 2.14
C TYR A 195 2.75 -16.37 3.06
N ARG A 196 2.49 -17.57 3.59
CA ARG A 196 3.45 -18.27 4.46
C ARG A 196 4.81 -18.52 3.79
N LEU A 197 4.86 -18.59 2.46
CA LEU A 197 6.11 -18.77 1.72
C LEU A 197 7.05 -17.57 1.85
N SER A 198 6.55 -16.43 2.36
CA SER A 198 7.34 -15.25 2.69
C SER A 198 8.02 -15.32 4.07
N GLY A 199 7.79 -16.36 4.88
CA GLY A 199 8.61 -16.61 6.08
C GLY A 199 7.86 -17.01 7.35
N ASP A 200 6.55 -16.80 7.45
CA ASP A 200 5.75 -17.25 8.59
C ASP A 200 5.12 -18.62 8.32
N TYR A 201 5.84 -19.66 8.72
CA TYR A 201 5.47 -21.05 8.52
C TYR A 201 4.58 -21.63 9.63
N ASN A 202 4.06 -20.82 10.56
CA ASN A 202 3.25 -21.30 11.68
C ASN A 202 2.07 -22.19 11.19
N PRO A 203 1.96 -23.46 11.67
CA PRO A 203 0.93 -24.39 11.22
C PRO A 203 -0.51 -23.89 11.45
N LEU A 204 -0.72 -22.94 12.38
CA LEU A 204 -2.00 -22.26 12.63
C LEU A 204 -2.69 -21.75 11.35
N HIS A 205 -1.91 -21.44 10.33
CA HIS A 205 -2.39 -20.83 9.09
C HIS A 205 -2.62 -21.82 7.94
N ILE A 206 -2.42 -23.12 8.16
CA ILE A 206 -2.58 -24.13 7.10
C ILE A 206 -3.09 -25.49 7.59
N ASP A 207 -2.72 -25.91 8.80
CA ASP A 207 -3.09 -27.19 9.39
C ASP A 207 -4.35 -27.04 10.25
N ALA A 208 -5.41 -27.75 9.88
CA ALA A 208 -6.71 -27.66 10.55
C ALA A 208 -6.69 -28.20 11.98
N ASP A 209 -5.90 -29.22 12.27
CA ASP A 209 -5.83 -29.80 13.62
C ASP A 209 -4.98 -28.92 14.53
N PHE A 210 -3.91 -28.34 14.02
CA PHE A 210 -3.15 -27.33 14.76
C PHE A 210 -3.96 -26.06 15.03
N ALA A 211 -4.77 -25.62 14.06
CA ALA A 211 -5.65 -24.47 14.26
C ALA A 211 -6.67 -24.70 15.39
N LYS A 212 -7.24 -25.91 15.50
CA LYS A 212 -8.14 -26.29 16.60
C LYS A 212 -7.44 -26.26 17.96
N ILE A 213 -6.19 -26.71 18.04
CA ILE A 213 -5.37 -26.60 19.26
C ILE A 213 -5.21 -25.13 19.67
N GLY A 214 -5.01 -24.24 18.71
CA GLY A 214 -4.97 -22.78 18.93
C GLY A 214 -6.32 -22.12 19.22
N GLY A 215 -7.42 -22.89 19.27
CA GLY A 215 -8.77 -22.39 19.55
C GLY A 215 -9.54 -21.87 18.33
N PHE A 216 -9.11 -22.20 17.11
CA PHE A 216 -9.79 -21.81 15.86
C PHE A 216 -10.44 -23.01 15.19
N SER A 217 -11.65 -22.83 14.66
CA SER A 217 -12.37 -23.91 13.96
C SER A 217 -11.70 -24.35 12.65
N THR A 218 -10.98 -23.43 12.01
CA THR A 218 -10.29 -23.60 10.73
C THR A 218 -9.01 -22.76 10.72
N PRO A 219 -8.04 -23.06 9.82
CA PRO A 219 -6.88 -22.19 9.64
C PRO A 219 -7.29 -20.76 9.34
N ILE A 220 -6.60 -19.81 9.97
CA ILE A 220 -6.85 -18.37 9.82
C ILE A 220 -5.78 -17.74 8.94
N LEU A 221 -6.11 -16.64 8.25
CA LEU A 221 -5.14 -15.85 7.53
C LEU A 221 -4.18 -15.14 8.51
N HIS A 222 -2.91 -15.03 8.13
CA HIS A 222 -1.93 -14.26 8.89
C HIS A 222 -2.38 -12.81 9.08
N GLY A 223 -2.27 -12.29 10.30
CA GLY A 223 -2.54 -10.88 10.57
C GLY A 223 -1.67 -9.95 9.70
N LEU A 224 -0.39 -10.32 9.51
CA LEU A 224 0.55 -9.58 8.67
C LEU A 224 0.21 -9.61 7.17
N CYS A 225 -0.54 -10.61 6.69
CA CYS A 225 -1.10 -10.60 5.34
C CYS A 225 -2.20 -9.52 5.20
N SER A 226 -3.13 -9.48 6.16
CA SER A 226 -4.18 -8.44 6.22
C SER A 226 -3.58 -7.03 6.32
N TYR A 227 -2.49 -6.90 7.09
CA TYR A 227 -1.70 -5.68 7.21
C TYR A 227 -1.05 -5.24 5.89
N GLY A 228 -0.49 -6.18 5.13
CA GLY A 228 0.06 -5.90 3.80
C GLY A 228 -1.01 -5.45 2.81
N ILE A 229 -2.18 -6.08 2.83
CA ILE A 229 -3.34 -5.68 2.02
C ILE A 229 -3.77 -4.24 2.36
N ALA A 230 -3.87 -3.90 3.65
CA ALA A 230 -4.20 -2.54 4.08
C ALA A 230 -3.16 -1.51 3.62
N THR A 231 -1.87 -1.87 3.70
CA THR A 231 -0.76 -1.02 3.22
C THR A 231 -0.91 -0.72 1.74
N ARG A 232 -1.17 -1.74 0.92
CA ARG A 232 -1.43 -1.58 -0.52
C ARG A 232 -2.62 -0.70 -0.82
N HIS A 233 -3.75 -0.89 -0.13
CA HIS A 233 -4.93 -0.05 -0.30
C HIS A 233 -4.62 1.42 -0.07
N ILE A 234 -3.89 1.75 1.00
CA ILE A 234 -3.51 3.13 1.32
C ILE A 234 -2.54 3.69 0.28
N MET A 235 -1.57 2.89 -0.18
CA MET A 235 -0.65 3.31 -1.23
C MET A 235 -1.35 3.60 -2.55
N ARG A 236 -2.30 2.74 -2.94
CA ARG A 236 -3.10 2.93 -4.15
C ARG A 236 -3.95 4.20 -4.05
N GLN A 237 -4.52 4.46 -2.87
CA GLN A 237 -5.41 5.59 -2.65
C GLN A 237 -4.68 6.94 -2.51
N TYR A 238 -3.55 6.98 -1.80
CA TYR A 238 -2.92 8.23 -1.35
C TYR A 238 -1.48 8.45 -1.84
N CYS A 239 -0.86 7.43 -2.43
CA CYS A 239 0.55 7.50 -2.84
C CYS A 239 0.77 7.29 -4.34
N ASN A 240 -0.27 7.09 -5.16
CA ASN A 240 -0.12 6.64 -6.55
C ASN A 240 0.81 5.41 -6.67
N ASN A 241 0.74 4.50 -5.69
CA ASN A 241 1.66 3.36 -5.53
C ASN A 241 3.15 3.73 -5.44
N ASP A 242 3.52 4.94 -5.02
CA ASP A 242 4.89 5.29 -4.65
C ASP A 242 5.21 4.75 -3.24
N ALA A 243 5.96 3.65 -3.18
CA ALA A 243 6.41 3.03 -1.94
C ALA A 243 7.28 3.97 -1.09
N THR A 244 7.99 4.91 -1.73
CA THR A 244 8.93 5.82 -1.07
C THR A 244 8.24 6.94 -0.28
N MET A 245 6.91 7.01 -0.35
CA MET A 245 6.10 7.92 0.46
C MET A 245 5.78 7.37 1.85
N VAL A 246 5.80 6.06 2.06
CA VAL A 246 5.43 5.46 3.34
C VAL A 246 6.59 5.59 4.33
N LYS A 247 6.34 6.23 5.47
CA LYS A 247 7.35 6.45 6.53
C LYS A 247 7.14 5.59 7.75
N ALA A 248 5.90 5.33 8.15
CA ALA A 248 5.62 4.43 9.25
C ALA A 248 4.24 3.80 9.09
N ILE A 249 4.05 2.63 9.69
CA ILE A 249 2.78 1.91 9.72
C ILE A 249 2.61 1.33 11.13
N LYS A 250 1.43 1.50 11.71
CA LYS A 250 1.03 0.91 13.00
C LYS A 250 -0.31 0.22 12.84
N THR A 251 -0.52 -0.90 13.53
CA THR A 251 -1.87 -1.46 13.76
C THR A 251 -1.92 -2.33 15.00
N ARG A 252 -3.14 -2.61 15.47
CA ARG A 252 -3.45 -3.74 16.35
C ARG A 252 -4.26 -4.79 15.59
N PHE A 253 -3.94 -6.06 15.80
CA PHE A 253 -4.71 -7.21 15.34
C PHE A 253 -5.81 -7.50 16.36
N VAL A 254 -7.06 -7.69 15.89
CA VAL A 254 -8.22 -7.76 16.78
C VAL A 254 -8.96 -9.10 16.66
N LYS A 255 -9.37 -9.48 15.45
CA LYS A 255 -10.08 -10.72 15.15
C LYS A 255 -9.45 -11.39 13.92
N PRO A 256 -9.56 -12.72 13.81
CA PRO A 256 -9.04 -13.45 12.66
C PRO A 256 -9.81 -13.10 11.38
N VAL A 257 -9.15 -13.28 10.24
CA VAL A 257 -9.74 -13.34 8.90
C VAL A 257 -9.64 -14.79 8.43
N LEU A 258 -10.67 -15.30 7.77
CA LEU A 258 -10.57 -16.61 7.10
C LEU A 258 -10.07 -16.40 5.66
N PRO A 259 -9.12 -17.22 5.15
CA PRO A 259 -8.74 -17.18 3.75
C PRO A 259 -9.96 -17.36 2.84
N GLY A 260 -10.13 -16.47 1.86
CA GLY A 260 -11.31 -16.40 1.02
C GLY A 260 -12.29 -15.29 1.41
N GLU A 261 -12.20 -14.69 2.60
CA GLU A 261 -13.03 -13.54 2.98
C GLU A 261 -12.60 -12.24 2.28
N THR A 262 -13.50 -11.25 2.24
CA THR A 262 -13.21 -9.91 1.77
C THR A 262 -12.76 -9.01 2.91
N ILE A 263 -11.57 -8.44 2.79
CA ILE A 263 -11.07 -7.41 3.68
C ILE A 263 -11.48 -6.04 3.12
N GLN A 264 -12.22 -5.25 3.91
CA GLN A 264 -12.46 -3.84 3.64
C GLN A 264 -11.54 -2.98 4.50
N THR A 265 -10.81 -2.07 3.88
CA THR A 265 -9.95 -1.06 4.55
C THR A 265 -10.64 0.28 4.48
N ASP A 266 -11.12 0.76 5.63
CA ASP A 266 -11.66 2.10 5.81
C ASP A 266 -10.51 3.05 6.17
N MET A 267 -10.46 4.22 5.54
CA MET A 267 -9.33 5.16 5.62
C MET A 267 -9.81 6.58 5.93
N TRP A 268 -9.09 7.27 6.82
CA TRP A 268 -9.33 8.67 7.17
C TRP A 268 -8.02 9.46 7.08
N ARG A 269 -8.00 10.51 6.26
CA ARG A 269 -6.82 11.36 6.09
C ARG A 269 -6.86 12.53 7.09
N GLU A 270 -5.82 12.60 7.93
CA GLU A 270 -5.56 13.70 8.85
C GLU A 270 -4.15 14.25 8.54
N GLY A 271 -4.08 15.23 7.63
CA GLY A 271 -2.82 15.76 7.13
C GLY A 271 -2.01 14.72 6.34
N SER A 272 -0.81 14.39 6.83
CA SER A 272 0.08 13.36 6.28
C SER A 272 -0.11 11.98 6.94
N ARG A 273 -1.00 11.85 7.92
CA ARG A 273 -1.35 10.58 8.54
C ARG A 273 -2.65 10.05 7.97
N ILE A 274 -2.64 8.81 7.50
CA ILE A 274 -3.83 8.07 7.09
C ILE A 274 -4.19 7.09 8.20
N HIS A 275 -5.23 7.38 8.97
CA HIS A 275 -5.79 6.42 9.91
C HIS A 275 -6.53 5.33 9.13
N PHE A 276 -6.49 4.10 9.62
CA PHE A 276 -7.22 3.01 8.98
C PHE A 276 -7.77 1.99 9.96
N LYS A 277 -8.81 1.31 9.49
CA LYS A 277 -9.46 0.17 10.16
C LYS A 277 -9.80 -0.85 9.10
N CYS A 278 -9.58 -2.14 9.41
CA CYS A 278 -9.99 -3.21 8.52
C CYS A 278 -11.09 -4.06 9.14
N ARG A 279 -12.02 -4.52 8.29
CA ARG A 279 -13.07 -5.48 8.65
C ARG A 279 -13.13 -6.63 7.65
N SER A 280 -13.52 -7.80 8.12
CA SER A 280 -14.02 -8.88 7.26
C SER A 280 -15.47 -8.52 6.87
N VAL A 281 -15.77 -8.42 5.58
CA VAL A 281 -17.10 -7.99 5.10
C VAL A 281 -18.15 -9.05 5.44
N GLU A 282 -17.81 -10.32 5.29
CA GLU A 282 -18.70 -11.45 5.52
C GLU A 282 -19.10 -11.59 6.99
N SER A 283 -18.13 -11.44 7.91
CA SER A 283 -18.40 -11.58 9.35
C SER A 283 -18.75 -10.26 10.05
N GLY A 284 -18.46 -9.12 9.43
CA GLY A 284 -18.57 -7.79 10.03
C GLY A 284 -17.53 -7.49 11.12
N ASN A 285 -16.65 -8.45 11.44
CA ASN A 285 -15.66 -8.31 12.50
C ASN A 285 -14.60 -7.27 12.11
N VAL A 286 -14.21 -6.43 13.08
CA VAL A 286 -13.00 -5.61 12.97
C VAL A 286 -11.79 -6.51 13.15
N VAL A 287 -10.88 -6.49 12.17
CA VAL A 287 -9.70 -7.38 12.12
C VAL A 287 -8.41 -6.62 12.37
N LEU A 288 -8.34 -5.36 11.90
CA LEU A 288 -7.28 -4.40 12.22
C LEU A 288 -7.90 -3.14 12.80
N ASP A 289 -7.41 -2.65 13.93
CA ASP A 289 -7.90 -1.43 14.58
C ASP A 289 -6.75 -0.57 15.12
N GLY A 290 -7.06 0.69 15.39
CA GLY A 290 -6.11 1.68 15.88
C GLY A 290 -4.93 1.92 14.94
N GLY A 291 -5.14 1.65 13.64
CA GLY A 291 -4.11 1.64 12.63
C GLY A 291 -3.87 3.01 12.01
N TYR A 292 -2.63 3.28 11.62
CA TYR A 292 -2.28 4.45 10.84
C TYR A 292 -1.08 4.19 9.93
N ILE A 293 -0.98 4.96 8.84
CA ILE A 293 0.20 5.11 8.00
C ILE A 293 0.61 6.57 7.99
N ASP A 294 1.87 6.84 8.33
CA ASP A 294 2.48 8.15 8.14
C ASP A 294 3.11 8.22 6.76
N LEU A 295 2.72 9.25 6.00
CA LEU A 295 3.23 9.54 4.66
C LEU A 295 4.22 10.71 4.71
N ASP A 296 5.12 10.75 3.73
CA ASP A 296 6.02 11.87 3.47
C ASP A 296 5.22 13.14 3.15
N PRO A 297 5.21 14.17 4.02
CA PRO A 297 4.41 15.37 3.80
C PRO A 297 4.82 16.14 2.54
N ALA A 298 6.10 16.14 2.17
CA ALA A 298 6.60 16.86 1.00
C ALA A 298 6.12 16.20 -0.30
N LYS A 299 6.18 14.87 -0.37
CA LYS A 299 5.63 14.11 -1.51
C LYS A 299 4.11 14.15 -1.56
N LEU A 300 3.45 14.16 -0.40
CA LEU A 300 1.99 14.27 -0.36
C LEU A 300 1.51 15.65 -0.84
N ALA A 301 2.25 16.71 -0.51
CA ALA A 301 1.99 18.05 -1.02
C ALA A 301 2.19 18.15 -2.54
N SER A 302 3.21 17.49 -3.10
CA SER A 302 3.42 17.45 -4.55
C SER A 302 2.37 16.63 -5.30
N ILE A 303 1.74 15.65 -4.65
CA ILE A 303 0.55 14.98 -5.17
C ILE A 303 -0.69 15.89 -5.04
N SER A 304 -0.82 16.68 -3.98
CA SER A 304 -2.01 17.52 -3.76
C SER A 304 -2.06 18.77 -4.66
N THR A 305 -0.90 19.26 -5.14
CA THR A 305 -0.83 20.25 -6.25
C THR A 305 -1.16 19.65 -7.63
N SER A 306 -1.51 18.37 -7.62
CA SER A 306 -1.69 17.47 -8.74
C SER A 306 -3.05 16.77 -8.60
N SER A 307 -4.11 17.40 -9.11
CA SER A 307 -5.47 16.85 -9.31
C SER A 307 -6.39 16.62 -8.10
N ALA A 308 -7.33 17.56 -7.93
CA ALA A 308 -8.76 17.25 -7.84
C ALA A 308 -9.53 18.37 -8.57
N PRO A 309 -10.65 18.09 -9.25
CA PRO A 309 -11.53 19.14 -9.73
C PRO A 309 -12.11 19.92 -8.53
N PRO A 310 -12.18 21.26 -8.57
CA PRO A 310 -12.89 22.03 -7.54
C PRO A 310 -14.39 21.65 -7.54
N GLU A 311 -15.09 21.91 -6.44
CA GLU A 311 -16.52 21.60 -6.17
C GLU A 311 -17.53 22.00 -7.27
N GLY A 312 -17.12 22.77 -8.29
CA GLY A 312 -17.90 23.05 -9.50
C GLY A 312 -18.02 21.90 -10.51
N ASP A 313 -17.34 20.76 -10.29
CA ASP A 313 -17.31 19.62 -11.21
C ASP A 313 -18.25 18.45 -10.85
N ALA A 314 -18.97 18.54 -9.71
CA ALA A 314 -19.94 17.53 -9.30
C ALA A 314 -21.18 17.53 -10.23
N GLY A 315 -21.02 16.98 -11.44
CA GLY A 315 -22.08 16.83 -12.43
C GLY A 315 -21.69 17.06 -13.90
N LEU A 316 -20.41 17.23 -14.25
CA LEU A 316 -20.00 17.27 -15.66
C LEU A 316 -19.89 15.85 -16.24
N LYS A 317 -20.46 15.66 -17.43
CA LYS A 317 -20.40 14.37 -18.14
C LYS A 317 -18.99 14.09 -18.66
N SER A 318 -18.24 15.14 -19.00
CA SER A 318 -16.86 15.00 -19.49
C SER A 318 -15.92 14.39 -18.45
N SER A 319 -16.18 14.59 -17.16
CA SER A 319 -15.24 14.19 -16.10
C SER A 319 -15.15 12.66 -15.99
N SER A 320 -16.26 11.94 -16.16
CA SER A 320 -16.22 10.47 -16.23
C SER A 320 -15.44 9.98 -17.45
N VAL A 321 -15.56 10.66 -18.60
CA VAL A 321 -14.82 10.30 -19.81
C VAL A 321 -13.32 10.53 -19.64
N PHE A 322 -12.89 11.60 -18.96
CA PHE A 322 -11.46 11.82 -18.70
C PHE A 322 -10.87 10.83 -17.70
N GLU A 323 -11.65 10.40 -16.70
CA GLU A 323 -11.24 9.30 -15.80
C GLU A 323 -11.15 7.95 -16.53
N GLU A 324 -12.08 7.66 -17.45
CA GLU A 324 -11.96 6.51 -18.35
C GLU A 324 -10.73 6.64 -19.27
N LEU A 325 -10.47 7.84 -19.80
CA LEU A 325 -9.33 8.12 -20.65
C LEU A 325 -8.00 7.91 -19.92
N LYS A 326 -7.96 8.26 -18.62
CA LYS A 326 -6.81 8.02 -17.74
C LYS A 326 -6.47 6.53 -17.66
N GLN A 327 -7.48 5.69 -17.51
CA GLN A 327 -7.32 4.22 -17.52
C GLN A 327 -6.86 3.72 -18.89
N HIS A 328 -7.49 4.22 -19.98
CA HIS A 328 -7.12 3.82 -21.33
C HIS A 328 -5.67 4.17 -21.68
N VAL A 329 -5.23 5.40 -21.41
CA VAL A 329 -3.85 5.85 -21.66
C VAL A 329 -2.86 5.02 -20.85
N ALA A 330 -3.15 4.73 -19.58
CA ALA A 330 -2.30 3.87 -18.74
C ALA A 330 -2.18 2.43 -19.31
N SER A 331 -3.24 1.92 -19.94
CA SER A 331 -3.30 0.58 -20.55
C SER A 331 -2.75 0.48 -21.98
N THR A 332 -2.40 1.60 -22.64
CA THR A 332 -1.96 1.60 -24.04
C THR A 332 -0.69 2.44 -24.26
N PRO A 333 0.49 2.03 -23.75
CA PRO A 333 1.72 2.83 -23.79
C PRO A 333 2.19 3.22 -25.21
N ASP A 334 1.85 2.42 -26.22
CA ASP A 334 2.19 2.70 -27.63
C ASP A 334 1.50 3.96 -28.16
N ILE A 335 0.43 4.45 -27.51
CA ILE A 335 -0.24 5.68 -27.90
C ILE A 335 0.68 6.90 -27.75
N VAL A 336 1.53 6.90 -26.73
CA VAL A 336 2.52 7.96 -26.48
C VAL A 336 3.51 8.03 -27.65
N ARG A 337 3.96 6.86 -28.14
CA ARG A 337 4.87 6.76 -29.29
C ARG A 337 4.24 7.23 -30.59
N LYS A 338 2.92 7.04 -30.76
CA LYS A 338 2.20 7.46 -31.98
C LYS A 338 1.86 8.95 -31.96
N VAL A 339 1.44 9.48 -30.82
CA VAL A 339 0.89 10.83 -30.72
C VAL A 339 1.99 11.88 -30.47
N LYS A 340 2.89 11.63 -29.50
CA LYS A 340 4.03 12.47 -29.12
C LYS A 340 3.67 13.94 -28.85
N ALA A 341 2.57 14.18 -28.12
CA ALA A 341 2.08 15.52 -27.82
C ALA A 341 1.30 15.61 -26.50
N VAL A 342 1.31 16.81 -25.90
CA VAL A 342 0.48 17.16 -24.74
C VAL A 342 -0.71 17.99 -25.19
N PHE A 343 -1.91 17.63 -24.76
CA PHE A 343 -3.15 18.32 -25.07
C PHE A 343 -3.80 18.89 -23.81
N LEU A 344 -4.28 20.12 -23.90
CA LEU A 344 -5.08 20.75 -22.86
C LEU A 344 -6.53 20.85 -23.30
N TRP A 345 -7.45 20.42 -22.47
CA TRP A 345 -8.88 20.47 -22.69
C TRP A 345 -9.52 21.45 -21.72
N ASN A 346 -10.17 22.48 -22.24
CA ASN A 346 -10.98 23.42 -21.48
C ASN A 346 -12.46 23.09 -21.71
N ILE A 347 -13.12 22.58 -20.68
CA ILE A 347 -14.55 22.28 -20.72
C ILE A 347 -15.33 23.49 -20.23
N THR A 348 -16.38 23.85 -20.98
CA THR A 348 -17.20 25.03 -20.70
C THR A 348 -18.67 24.68 -20.42
N LYS A 349 -19.32 25.49 -19.60
CA LYS A 349 -20.78 25.47 -19.38
C LYS A 349 -21.27 26.91 -19.43
N ALA A 350 -22.32 27.18 -20.20
CA ALA A 350 -22.81 28.54 -20.47
C ALA A 350 -21.70 29.53 -20.89
N GLY A 351 -20.73 29.08 -21.70
CA GLY A 351 -19.63 29.89 -22.23
C GLY A 351 -18.49 30.18 -21.24
N LYS A 352 -18.58 29.76 -19.98
CA LYS A 352 -17.51 29.88 -18.99
C LYS A 352 -16.76 28.56 -18.84
N ARG A 353 -15.42 28.61 -18.70
CA ARG A 353 -14.61 27.43 -18.39
C ARG A 353 -14.92 26.95 -16.98
N VAL A 354 -15.30 25.68 -16.86
CA VAL A 354 -15.71 25.03 -15.61
C VAL A 354 -14.79 23.87 -15.22
N ALA A 355 -14.14 23.22 -16.20
CA ALA A 355 -13.16 22.18 -15.94
C ALA A 355 -11.99 22.27 -16.92
N GLN A 356 -10.86 21.70 -16.50
CA GLN A 356 -9.66 21.65 -17.30
C GLN A 356 -8.93 20.32 -17.12
N TRP A 357 -8.53 19.70 -18.22
CA TRP A 357 -7.87 18.40 -18.23
C TRP A 357 -6.66 18.41 -19.15
N THR A 358 -5.57 17.79 -18.71
CA THR A 358 -4.40 17.55 -19.53
C THR A 358 -4.32 16.07 -19.92
N VAL A 359 -4.07 15.83 -21.21
CA VAL A 359 -3.77 14.52 -21.79
C VAL A 359 -2.34 14.58 -22.31
N ASP A 360 -1.39 14.06 -21.53
CA ASP A 360 0.02 13.94 -21.88
C ASP A 360 0.27 12.62 -22.60
N LEU A 361 0.46 12.69 -23.91
CA LEU A 361 0.85 11.58 -24.78
C LEU A 361 2.22 11.85 -25.41
N LYS A 362 3.05 12.63 -24.73
CA LYS A 362 4.42 12.92 -25.12
C LYS A 362 5.43 12.22 -24.22
N ASN A 363 5.18 12.26 -22.91
CA ASN A 363 6.06 11.67 -21.90
C ASN A 363 5.56 10.27 -21.55
N ALA A 364 6.41 9.25 -21.65
CA ALA A 364 6.06 7.88 -21.25
C ALA A 364 5.90 7.80 -19.71
N PRO A 365 4.95 7.01 -19.17
CA PRO A 365 4.04 6.08 -19.86
C PRO A 365 2.78 6.71 -20.48
N GLY A 366 2.67 8.04 -20.45
CA GLY A 366 1.46 8.77 -20.81
C GLY A 366 0.60 9.02 -19.58
N ALA A 367 -0.09 10.16 -19.51
CA ALA A 367 -0.88 10.52 -18.35
C ALA A 367 -2.11 11.35 -18.73
N VAL A 368 -3.20 11.15 -18.00
CA VAL A 368 -4.36 12.06 -18.01
C VAL A 368 -4.58 12.55 -16.59
N TYR A 369 -4.69 13.86 -16.44
CA TYR A 369 -4.88 14.48 -15.13
C TYR A 369 -5.63 15.80 -15.23
N TYR A 370 -6.28 16.17 -14.13
CA TYR A 370 -6.96 17.46 -14.02
C TYR A 370 -5.94 18.62 -13.94
N GLY A 371 -6.25 19.74 -14.61
CA GLY A 371 -5.48 20.98 -14.59
C GLY A 371 -4.58 21.21 -15.81
N GLU A 372 -3.79 22.27 -15.73
CA GLU A 372 -2.80 22.67 -16.74
C GLU A 372 -1.66 21.65 -16.87
N PRO A 373 -0.97 21.60 -18.03
CA PRO A 373 0.19 20.73 -18.22
C PRO A 373 1.33 20.97 -17.22
N ARG A 374 1.95 19.88 -16.77
CA ARG A 374 3.11 19.91 -15.87
C ARG A 374 4.39 20.00 -16.67
N GLY A 375 5.22 21.00 -16.39
CA GLY A 375 6.58 21.12 -16.93
C GLY A 375 6.69 21.71 -18.35
N GLU A 376 5.78 21.37 -19.27
CA GLU A 376 5.82 21.89 -20.65
C GLU A 376 4.46 22.41 -21.14
N LYS A 377 4.45 23.33 -22.11
CA LYS A 377 3.20 23.88 -22.66
C LYS A 377 2.46 22.85 -23.49
N ALA A 378 1.12 22.91 -23.47
CA ALA A 378 0.29 22.11 -24.37
C ALA A 378 0.65 22.39 -25.84
N GLY A 379 0.86 21.32 -26.61
CA GLY A 379 1.06 21.40 -28.05
C GLY A 379 -0.21 21.84 -28.76
N CYS A 380 -1.39 21.46 -28.24
CA CYS A 380 -2.68 21.94 -28.71
C CYS A 380 -3.66 22.07 -27.54
N THR A 381 -4.43 23.16 -27.53
CA THR A 381 -5.51 23.39 -26.56
C THR A 381 -6.86 23.32 -27.27
N LEU A 382 -7.78 22.52 -26.73
CA LEU A 382 -9.15 22.35 -27.21
C LEU A 382 -10.12 22.97 -26.22
N THR A 383 -11.02 23.83 -26.69
CA THR A 383 -12.04 24.47 -25.84
C THR A 383 -13.43 24.27 -26.45
N LEU A 384 -14.32 23.63 -25.69
CA LEU A 384 -15.68 23.29 -26.10
C LEU A 384 -16.60 23.13 -24.88
N SER A 385 -17.91 23.02 -25.08
CA SER A 385 -18.84 22.77 -23.99
C SER A 385 -18.89 21.30 -23.58
N ASP A 386 -19.32 21.02 -22.34
CA ASP A 386 -19.51 19.66 -21.82
C ASP A 386 -20.37 18.80 -22.77
N ASP A 387 -21.52 19.32 -23.22
CA ASP A 387 -22.39 18.59 -24.16
C ASP A 387 -21.77 18.37 -25.55
N ASN A 388 -21.03 19.37 -26.08
CA ASN A 388 -20.36 19.21 -27.38
C ASN A 388 -19.18 18.23 -27.27
N PHE A 389 -18.52 18.17 -26.12
CA PHE A 389 -17.49 17.17 -25.84
C PHE A 389 -18.10 15.76 -25.83
N MET A 390 -19.25 15.57 -25.17
CA MET A 390 -19.94 14.28 -25.18
C MET A 390 -20.34 13.87 -26.59
N GLY A 391 -20.95 14.77 -27.37
CA GLY A 391 -21.30 14.49 -28.76
C GLY A 391 -20.09 14.19 -29.64
N LEU A 392 -18.93 14.81 -29.36
CA LEU A 392 -17.68 14.52 -30.06
C LEU A 392 -17.15 13.13 -29.74
N VAL A 393 -17.15 12.74 -28.46
CA VAL A 393 -16.64 11.43 -28.02
C VAL A 393 -17.57 10.28 -28.39
N SER A 394 -18.89 10.49 -28.38
CA SER A 394 -19.87 9.50 -28.86
C SER A 394 -19.89 9.35 -30.39
N GLY A 395 -19.27 10.29 -31.12
CA GLY A 395 -19.23 10.32 -32.57
C GLY A 395 -20.47 10.93 -33.23
N GLU A 396 -21.45 11.37 -32.44
CA GLU A 396 -22.66 12.08 -32.90
C GLU A 396 -22.33 13.41 -33.56
N LEU A 397 -21.30 14.11 -33.06
CA LEU A 397 -20.81 15.38 -33.59
C LEU A 397 -19.43 15.21 -34.20
N LYS A 398 -19.21 15.85 -35.36
CA LYS A 398 -17.91 15.84 -36.04
C LYS A 398 -17.08 17.06 -35.63
N ALA A 399 -15.83 16.83 -35.24
CA ALA A 399 -14.88 17.88 -34.83
C ALA A 399 -14.78 19.03 -35.83
N GLN A 400 -14.74 18.71 -37.13
CA GLN A 400 -14.64 19.71 -38.21
C GLN A 400 -15.86 20.64 -38.24
N GLN A 401 -17.07 20.10 -38.04
CA GLN A 401 -18.30 20.89 -38.00
C GLN A 401 -18.34 21.79 -36.76
N LEU A 402 -17.97 21.25 -35.59
CA LEU A 402 -17.88 22.02 -34.35
C LEU A 402 -16.88 23.18 -34.47
N PHE A 403 -15.75 22.94 -35.13
CA PHE A 403 -14.73 23.96 -35.37
C PHE A 403 -15.24 25.06 -36.30
N MET A 404 -15.83 24.70 -37.45
CA MET A 404 -16.39 25.68 -38.40
C MET A 404 -17.53 26.53 -37.79
N GLN A 405 -18.31 25.95 -36.88
CA GLN A 405 -19.36 26.66 -36.15
C GLN A 405 -18.85 27.49 -34.96
N GLY A 406 -17.53 27.48 -34.70
CA GLY A 406 -16.92 28.17 -33.55
C GLY A 406 -17.22 27.55 -32.18
N LYS A 407 -17.82 26.34 -32.15
CA LYS A 407 -18.20 25.59 -30.95
C LYS A 407 -17.06 24.74 -30.38
N LEU A 408 -16.08 24.39 -31.21
CA LEU A 408 -14.78 23.89 -30.81
C LEU A 408 -13.73 24.95 -31.20
N LYS A 409 -13.01 25.49 -30.23
CA LYS A 409 -11.89 26.39 -30.47
C LYS A 409 -10.58 25.62 -30.27
N LEU A 410 -9.66 25.78 -31.21
CA LEU A 410 -8.33 25.17 -31.17
C LEU A 410 -7.27 26.27 -31.13
N SER A 411 -6.27 26.11 -30.28
CA SER A 411 -5.08 26.97 -30.24
C SER A 411 -3.81 26.15 -30.07
N GLY A 412 -2.65 26.74 -30.39
CA GLY A 412 -1.38 26.03 -30.51
C GLY A 412 -1.21 25.38 -31.89
N ASN A 413 -0.54 24.23 -31.95
CA ASN A 413 -0.37 23.46 -33.18
C ASN A 413 -1.63 22.64 -33.47
N ILE A 414 -2.54 23.24 -34.24
CA ILE A 414 -3.85 22.67 -34.59
C ILE A 414 -3.72 21.32 -35.32
N MET A 415 -2.64 21.08 -36.07
CA MET A 415 -2.44 19.79 -36.76
C MET A 415 -2.32 18.61 -35.79
N LEU A 416 -1.92 18.86 -34.53
CA LEU A 416 -1.88 17.82 -33.50
C LEU A 416 -3.28 17.32 -33.13
N SER A 417 -4.33 18.14 -33.29
CA SER A 417 -5.70 17.71 -32.95
C SER A 417 -6.22 16.60 -33.88
N GLN A 418 -5.68 16.47 -35.09
CA GLN A 418 -6.03 15.38 -36.00
C GLN A 418 -5.57 14.01 -35.46
N LYS A 419 -4.49 13.98 -34.66
CA LYS A 419 -4.00 12.75 -34.02
C LYS A 419 -4.93 12.24 -32.91
N LEU A 420 -5.84 13.07 -32.41
CA LEU A 420 -6.80 12.69 -31.38
C LEU A 420 -8.00 11.91 -31.93
N GLN A 421 -8.30 12.00 -33.23
CA GLN A 421 -9.45 11.28 -33.82
C GLN A 421 -9.34 9.76 -33.63
N GLY A 422 -8.15 9.19 -33.86
CA GLY A 422 -7.90 7.77 -33.66
C GLY A 422 -8.00 7.30 -32.20
N LEU A 423 -7.96 8.23 -31.24
CA LEU A 423 -8.01 7.95 -29.80
C LEU A 423 -9.45 7.74 -29.31
N PHE A 424 -10.43 8.37 -29.96
CA PHE A 424 -11.85 8.25 -29.62
C PHE A 424 -12.63 7.35 -30.60
N GLU A 425 -12.20 7.19 -31.85
CA GLU A 425 -12.88 6.31 -32.83
C GLU A 425 -12.80 4.82 -32.45
N ALA A 426 -11.77 4.41 -31.71
CA ALA A 426 -11.63 3.05 -31.19
C ALA A 426 -12.76 2.62 -30.22
N ARG A 427 -13.54 3.57 -29.66
CA ARG A 427 -14.74 3.29 -28.85
C ARG A 427 -16.01 3.04 -29.66
N SER A 428 -16.09 3.49 -30.91
CA SER A 428 -17.36 3.42 -31.69
C SER A 428 -17.68 2.04 -32.29
N LYS A 429 -16.79 1.05 -32.09
CA LYS A 429 -16.93 -0.31 -32.64
C LYS A 429 -17.00 -1.42 -31.57
N LEU A 430 -17.22 -1.07 -30.31
CA LEU A 430 -17.47 -2.02 -29.21
C LEU A 430 -18.92 -1.93 -28.75
#